data_AF-A0A938L3F6-F1
#
_entry.id   AF-A0A938L3F6-F1
#
_cell.length_a   1.000
_cell.length_b   1.000
_cell.length_c   1.000
_cell.angle_alpha   90.00
_cell.angle_beta   90.00
_cell.angle_gamma   90.00
#
_symmetry.space_group_name_H-M   'P 1'
#
loop_
_entity.id
_entity.type
_entity.pdbx_description
1 polymer ?
#
loop_
_entity_poly.entity_id
_entity_poly.type
_entity_poly.pdbx_seq_one_letter_code
_entity_poly.pdbx_strand_id
1 'polypeptide(L)' 'QFTMGALHEAGVAVLSGSAFGEFGEGYLRLSFANSMENIREAVRRLRRFVEGR' A
#
# COMPACT_ATOMS: atom_id res chain seq x y z
N GLN A 1 -3.82 10.61 -1.14
CA GLN A 1 -4.62 10.26 0.05
C GLN A 1 -4.52 8.78 0.43
N PHE A 2 -4.63 7.84 -0.51
CA PHE A 2 -4.56 6.41 -0.21
C PHE A 2 -3.27 6.00 0.52
N THR A 3 -2.10 6.47 0.08
CA THR A 3 -0.80 6.12 0.68
C THR A 3 -0.72 6.46 2.17
N MET A 4 -1.20 7.66 2.54
CA MET A 4 -1.24 8.10 3.93
C MET A 4 -2.26 7.32 4.77
N GLY A 5 -3.45 7.04 4.22
CA GLY A 5 -4.45 6.20 4.91
C GLY A 5 -3.96 4.76 5.11
N ALA A 6 -3.33 4.16 4.09
CA ALA A 6 -2.71 2.84 4.21
C ALA A 6 -1.64 2.81 5.31
N LEU A 7 -0.85 3.87 5.44
CA LEU A 7 0.15 3.97 6.50
C LEU A 7 -0.49 4.16 7.89
N HIS A 8 -1.37 5.14 8.05
CA HIS A 8 -1.89 5.52 9.38
C HIS A 8 -3.01 4.61 9.89
N GLU A 9 -3.90 4.15 9.02
CA GLU A 9 -5.06 3.33 9.39
C GLU A 9 -4.75 1.84 9.27
N ALA A 10 -4.08 1.43 8.18
CA ALA A 10 -3.77 0.02 7.93
C ALA A 10 -2.38 -0.38 8.48
N GLY A 11 -1.50 0.57 8.83
CA GLY A 11 -0.14 0.26 9.27
C GLY A 11 0.72 -0.36 8.16
N VAL A 12 0.45 -0.04 6.89
CA VAL A 12 1.18 -0.56 5.72
C VAL A 12 1.76 0.60 4.91
N ALA A 13 3.09 0.68 4.88
CA ALA A 13 3.78 1.64 4.04
C ALA A 13 3.70 1.23 2.56
N VAL A 14 3.18 2.11 1.72
CA VAL A 14 3.12 1.98 0.26
C VAL A 14 3.65 3.25 -0.39
N LEU A 15 4.13 3.15 -1.62
CA LEU A 15 4.67 4.31 -2.33
C LEU A 15 3.75 4.71 -3.49
N SER A 16 3.50 6.01 -3.63
CA SER A 16 2.76 6.56 -4.77
C SER A 16 3.53 6.32 -6.06
N GLY A 17 2.85 5.89 -7.12
CA GLY A 17 3.44 5.76 -8.44
C GLY A 17 3.93 7.09 -9.00
N SER A 18 3.31 8.21 -8.61
CA SER A 18 3.74 9.56 -9.01
C SER A 18 5.15 9.94 -8.54
N ALA A 19 5.70 9.22 -7.55
CA ALA A 19 7.11 9.34 -7.18
C ALA A 19 8.08 8.83 -8.27
N PHE A 20 7.57 8.15 -9.31
CA PHE A 20 8.31 7.63 -10.46
C PHE A 20 8.02 8.39 -11.77
N GLY A 21 7.33 9.53 -11.68
CA GLY A 21 6.96 10.36 -12.83
C GLY A 21 5.44 10.42 -13.05
N GLU A 22 5.04 11.30 -13.96
CA GLU A 22 3.62 11.61 -14.22
C GLU A 22 2.79 10.39 -14.63
N PHE A 23 3.38 9.45 -15.38
CA PHE A 23 2.70 8.23 -15.82
C PHE A 23 2.44 7.23 -14.69
N GLY A 24 2.98 7.46 -13.49
CA GLY A 24 2.68 6.68 -12.30
C GLY A 24 1.51 7.23 -11.48
N GLU A 25 0.89 8.35 -11.87
CA GLU A 25 -0.28 8.88 -11.17
C GLU A 25 -1.45 7.87 -11.20
N GLY A 26 -2.14 7.72 -10.07
CA GLY A 26 -3.17 6.69 -9.89
C GLY A 26 -2.66 5.28 -9.60
N TYR A 27 -1.34 5.03 -9.64
CA TYR A 27 -0.74 3.73 -9.33
C TYR A 27 -0.02 3.70 -7.97
N LEU A 28 0.28 2.48 -7.50
CA LEU A 28 1.08 2.22 -6.30
C LEU A 28 2.26 1.31 -6.64
N ARG A 29 3.39 1.53 -5.97
CA ARG A 29 4.49 0.57 -5.95
C ARG A 29 4.44 -0.25 -4.66
N LEU A 30 4.42 -1.57 -4.82
CA LEU A 30 4.56 -2.54 -3.74
C LEU A 30 5.91 -3.24 -3.83
N SER A 31 6.56 -3.44 -2.69
CA SER A 31 7.76 -4.28 -2.59
C SER A 31 7.37 -5.64 -2.02
N PHE A 32 7.76 -6.72 -2.70
CA PHE A 32 7.61 -8.08 -2.22
C PHE A 32 8.92 -8.62 -1.59
N ALA A 33 9.96 -7.80 -1.48
CA ALA A 33 11.23 -8.18 -0.86
C ALA A 33 11.11 -8.17 0.68
N ASN A 34 10.32 -9.10 1.22
CA ASN A 34 10.09 -9.31 2.66
C ASN A 34 9.67 -10.78 2.90
N SER A 35 9.46 -11.17 4.16
CA SER A 35 8.95 -12.50 4.49
C SER A 35 7.53 -12.70 3.96
N MET A 36 7.20 -13.94 3.56
CA MET A 36 5.86 -14.29 3.11
C MET A 36 4.79 -14.04 4.17
N GLU A 37 5.14 -14.15 5.45
CA GLU A 37 4.27 -13.82 6.57
C GLU A 37 3.91 -12.33 6.58
N ASN A 38 4.91 -11.45 6.52
CA ASN A 38 4.69 -10.01 6.48
C ASN A 38 3.90 -9.57 5.25
N ILE A 39 4.17 -10.18 4.08
CA ILE A 39 3.43 -9.89 2.85
C ILE A 39 1.95 -10.26 3.00
N ARG A 40 1.64 -11.46 3.51
CA ARG A 40 0.25 -11.88 3.72
C ARG A 40 -0.46 -10.97 4.72
N GLU A 41 0.21 -10.60 5.81
CA GLU A 41 -0.35 -9.70 6.82
C GLU A 41 -0.61 -8.31 6.25
N ALA A 42 0.34 -7.74 5.48
CA ALA A 42 0.17 -6.45 4.83
C ALA A 42 -1.03 -6.45 3.86
N VAL A 43 -1.17 -7.49 3.04
CA VAL A 43 -2.33 -7.63 2.12
C VAL A 43 -3.63 -7.74 2.90
N ARG A 44 -3.67 -8.50 4.01
CA ARG A 44 -4.85 -8.63 4.87
C ARG A 44 -5.26 -7.30 5.52
N ARG A 45 -4.29 -6.50 5.95
CA ARG A 45 -4.52 -5.14 6.49
C ARG A 45 -5.06 -4.21 5.41
N LEU A 46 -4.43 -4.18 4.24
CA LEU A 46 -4.89 -3.38 3.09
C LEU A 46 -6.30 -3.77 2.66
N ARG A 47 -6.63 -5.06 2.62
CA ARG A 47 -7.98 -5.54 2.33
C ARG A 47 -9.02 -4.94 3.27
N ARG A 48 -8.81 -5.06 4.58
CA ARG A 48 -9.73 -4.49 5.59
C ARG A 48 -9.86 -2.96 5.46
N PHE A 49 -8.76 -2.28 5.17
CA PHE A 49 -8.75 -0.84 4.95
C PHE A 49 -9.55 -0.42 3.70
N VAL A 50 -9.48 -1.20 2.61
CA VAL A 50 -10.26 -0.93 1.39
C VAL A 50 -11.73 -1.29 1.56
N GLU A 51 -12.05 -2.41 2.22
CA GLU A 51 -13.44 -2.84 2.46
C GLU A 51 -14.16 -1.98 3.51
N GLY A 52 -13.43 -1.36 4.43
CA GLY A 52 -13.98 -0.46 5.45
C GLY A 52 -14.19 0.99 4.99
N ARG A 53 -13.96 1.27 3.70
CA ARG A 53 -14.18 2.57 3.06
C ARG A 53 -15.54 2.64 2.37
#